data_AF-A0A8S9SRZ4-F1
#
_entry.id   AF-A0A8S9SRZ4-F1
#
_cell.length_a   1.000
_cell.length_b   1.000
_cell.length_c   1.000
_cell.angle_alpha   90.00
_cell.angle_beta   90.00
_cell.angle_gamma   90.00
#
_symmetry.space_group_name_H-M   'P 1'
#
loop_
_entity.id
_entity.type
_entity.pdbx_description
1 polymer ?
#
loop_
_entity_poly.entity_id
_entity_poly.type
_entity_poly.pdbx_seq_one_letter_code
_entity_poly.pdbx_strand_id
1 'polypeptide(L)'
;MSSLVNLLLDLGTILTWHNCPKIRLLSSLHVVSCKSSTCKSIPGNGCDVKNTCLYTQPRPLGKNTAVATGRVVQDNATIFTTQIGKPISISPSRHFTFS
;
A
#
# COMPACT_ATOMS: atom_id res chain seq x y z
N MET A 1 -0.22 11.65 -15.45
CA MET A 1 -1.45 12.13 -14.75
C MET A 1 -1.42 11.55 -13.35
N SER A 2 -1.43 12.38 -12.32
CA SER A 2 -1.56 11.92 -10.92
C SER A 2 -3.05 11.76 -10.61
N SER A 3 -3.45 10.62 -10.05
CA SER A 3 -4.82 10.37 -9.62
C SER A 3 -4.93 10.55 -8.11
N LEU A 4 -5.95 11.28 -7.65
CA LEU A 4 -6.25 11.39 -6.22
C LEU A 4 -6.88 10.08 -5.75
N VAL A 5 -6.28 9.47 -4.72
CA VAL A 5 -6.76 8.23 -4.10
C VAL A 5 -7.23 8.54 -2.69
N ASN A 6 -8.49 8.24 -2.39
CA ASN A 6 -9.01 8.29 -1.02
C ASN A 6 -8.66 6.97 -0.32
N LEU A 7 -7.93 7.05 0.78
CA LEU A 7 -7.51 5.91 1.59
C LEU A 7 -8.23 5.97 2.94
N LEU A 8 -8.60 4.80 3.46
CA LEU A 8 -9.06 4.67 4.83
C LEU A 8 -7.85 4.65 5.76
N LEU A 9 -7.86 5.51 6.78
CA LEU A 9 -6.87 5.48 7.84
C LEU A 9 -7.22 4.39 8.84
N ASP A 10 -6.44 3.31 8.84
CA ASP A 10 -6.51 2.24 9.83
C ASP A 10 -5.21 2.23 10.63
N LEU A 11 -5.29 2.54 11.92
CA LEU A 11 -4.14 2.57 12.83
C LEU A 11 -3.83 1.19 13.44
N GLY A 12 -4.71 0.19 13.24
CA GLY A 12 -4.54 -1.17 13.76
C GLY A 12 -3.77 -2.10 12.83
N THR A 13 -3.47 -1.66 11.61
CA THR A 13 -2.79 -2.44 10.59
C THR A 13 -1.54 -1.74 10.07
N ILE A 14 -0.68 -2.49 9.38
CA ILE A 14 0.64 -2.00 8.95
C ILE A 14 0.58 -1.45 7.55
N LEU A 15 -0.18 -2.09 6.67
CA LEU A 15 -0.33 -1.68 5.28
C LEU A 15 -1.75 -1.25 4.99
N THR A 16 -1.89 -0.10 4.34
CA THR A 16 -3.16 0.30 3.77
C THR A 16 -3.67 -0.76 2.80
N TRP A 17 -4.96 -1.11 2.92
CA TRP A 17 -5.61 -1.98 1.97
C TRP A 17 -6.27 -1.18 0.84
N HIS A 18 -6.03 -1.55 -0.41
CA HIS A 18 -6.69 -0.91 -1.54
C HIS A 18 -7.06 -1.87 -2.67
N ASN A 19 -8.17 -1.59 -3.34
CA ASN A 19 -8.64 -2.38 -4.47
C ASN A 19 -7.90 -2.00 -5.76
N CYS A 20 -6.71 -2.55 -5.96
CA CYS A 20 -5.83 -2.30 -7.11
C CYS A 20 -6.52 -2.46 -8.49
N PRO A 21 -7.35 -3.48 -8.75
CA PRO A 21 -8.09 -3.62 -10.02
C PRO A 21 -8.96 -2.42 -10.40
N LYS A 22 -9.42 -1.61 -9.43
CA LYS A 22 -10.24 -0.42 -9.69
C LYS A 22 -9.41 0.82 -10.02
N ILE A 23 -8.09 0.78 -9.82
CA ILE A 23 -7.21 1.91 -10.11
C ILE A 23 -6.73 1.78 -11.56
N ARG A 24 -7.50 2.36 -12.49
CA ARG A 24 -7.35 2.18 -13.94
C ARG A 24 -6.03 2.72 -14.54
N LEU A 25 -5.14 3.36 -13.75
CA LEU A 25 -4.08 4.24 -14.25
C LEU A 25 -2.77 4.28 -13.39
N LEU A 26 -2.39 3.20 -12.70
CA LEU A 26 -1.09 3.18 -12.00
C LEU A 26 0.02 2.65 -12.92
N SER A 27 0.59 3.53 -13.75
CA SER A 27 1.65 3.16 -14.70
C SER A 27 2.95 2.71 -14.06
N SER A 28 3.17 3.04 -12.77
CA SER A 28 4.36 2.67 -11.99
C SER A 28 4.07 1.61 -10.92
N LEU A 29 2.87 1.02 -10.91
CA LEU A 29 2.53 -0.04 -9.98
C LEU A 29 3.38 -1.28 -10.27
N HIS A 30 4.13 -1.73 -9.28
CA HIS A 30 4.81 -3.00 -9.34
C HIS A 30 4.47 -3.89 -8.15
N VAL A 31 4.48 -5.18 -8.42
CA VAL A 31 4.26 -6.22 -7.42
C VAL A 31 5.56 -6.45 -6.65
N VAL A 32 5.49 -6.48 -5.32
CA VAL A 32 6.67 -6.69 -4.47
C VAL A 32 7.05 -8.16 -4.46
N SER A 33 8.31 -8.45 -4.79
CA SER A 33 8.88 -9.80 -4.75
C SER A 33 9.05 -10.28 -3.31
N CYS A 34 8.78 -11.57 -3.07
CA CYS A 34 8.93 -12.24 -1.77
C CYS A 34 10.34 -12.09 -1.18
N LYS A 35 11.38 -12.10 -2.02
CA LYS A 35 12.78 -12.02 -1.57
C LYS A 35 13.27 -10.59 -1.30
N SER A 36 12.45 -9.58 -1.60
CA SER A 36 12.82 -8.16 -1.44
C SER A 36 12.97 -7.79 0.04
N SER A 37 13.79 -6.77 0.32
CA SER A 37 13.89 -6.15 1.64
C SER A 37 12.54 -5.59 2.10
N THR A 38 11.75 -5.03 1.19
CA THR A 38 10.38 -4.56 1.45
C THR A 38 9.53 -5.67 2.04
N CYS A 39 9.48 -6.84 1.40
CA CYS A 39 8.67 -7.96 1.89
C CYS A 39 9.14 -8.43 3.28
N LYS A 40 10.46 -8.52 3.49
CA LYS A 40 11.04 -8.93 4.78
C LYS A 40 10.75 -7.95 5.92
N SER A 41 10.50 -6.68 5.61
CA SER A 41 10.18 -5.65 6.62
C SER A 41 8.72 -5.65 7.06
N ILE A 42 7.83 -6.37 6.36
CA ILE A 42 6.41 -6.46 6.69
C ILE A 42 6.21 -7.68 7.59
N PRO A 43 5.77 -7.53 8.85
CA PRO A 43 5.59 -8.66 9.74
C PRO A 43 4.31 -9.42 9.37
N GLY A 44 4.34 -10.75 9.53
CA GLY A 44 3.24 -11.62 9.09
C GLY A 44 3.15 -11.75 7.57
N ASN A 45 4.23 -11.47 6.84
CA ASN A 45 4.29 -11.65 5.40
C ASN A 45 4.25 -13.14 5.02
N GLY A 46 3.56 -13.43 3.93
CA GLY A 46 3.59 -14.73 3.25
C GLY A 46 4.10 -14.55 1.83
N CYS A 47 4.31 -15.67 1.12
CA CYS A 47 4.67 -15.64 -0.29
C CYS A 47 3.75 -16.56 -1.08
N ASP A 48 3.31 -16.10 -2.24
CA ASP A 48 2.58 -16.95 -3.17
C ASP A 48 3.53 -17.84 -3.97
N VAL A 49 2.96 -18.82 -4.69
CA VAL A 49 3.70 -19.74 -5.57
C VAL A 49 4.45 -19.04 -6.71
N LYS A 50 4.13 -17.78 -7.01
CA LYS A 50 4.79 -16.95 -8.03
C LYS A 50 5.86 -16.04 -7.43
N ASN A 51 6.30 -16.28 -6.19
CA ASN A 51 7.30 -15.48 -5.49
C ASN A 51 6.86 -14.01 -5.29
N THR A 52 5.55 -13.78 -5.17
CA THR A 52 4.94 -12.50 -4.81
C THR A 52 4.77 -12.39 -3.30
N CYS A 53 5.05 -11.23 -2.74
CA CYS A 53 4.81 -10.95 -1.33
C CYS A 53 3.30 -10.82 -1.06
N LEU A 54 2.84 -11.50 -0.02
CA LEU A 54 1.46 -11.46 0.46
C LEU A 54 1.40 -10.83 1.84
N TYR A 55 0.34 -10.08 2.09
CA TYR A 55 0.04 -9.53 3.40
C TYR A 55 -1.38 -9.89 3.81
N THR A 56 -1.51 -10.36 5.05
CA THR A 56 -2.75 -10.87 5.61
C THR A 56 -3.14 -9.99 6.78
N GLN A 57 -4.28 -9.33 6.70
CA GLN A 57 -4.73 -8.39 7.71
C GLN A 57 -6.26 -8.43 7.92
N PRO A 58 -6.75 -8.06 9.11
CA PRO A 58 -8.17 -7.86 9.34
C PRO A 58 -8.74 -6.83 8.37
N ARG A 59 -9.98 -7.04 7.91
CA ARG A 59 -10.67 -5.99 7.17
C ARG A 59 -10.98 -4.82 8.11
N PRO A 60 -10.61 -3.58 7.77
CA PRO A 60 -10.83 -2.43 8.65
C PRO A 60 -12.32 -2.09 8.81
N LEU A 61 -13.16 -2.47 7.84
CA LEU A 61 -14.60 -2.27 7.86
C LEU A 61 -15.33 -3.58 7.50
N GLY A 62 -16.31 -3.97 8.31
CA GLY A 62 -17.17 -5.13 8.07
C GLY A 62 -17.64 -5.81 9.36
N LYS A 63 -18.80 -6.48 9.31
CA LYS A 63 -19.21 -7.41 10.38
C LYS A 63 -18.41 -8.70 10.22
N ASN A 64 -17.78 -9.12 11.32
CA ASN A 64 -16.88 -10.26 11.48
C ASN A 64 -15.41 -9.95 11.16
N THR A 65 -14.54 -10.52 12.00
CA THR A 65 -13.07 -10.58 11.98
C THR A 65 -12.50 -11.26 10.73
N ALA A 66 -13.14 -11.10 9.58
CA ALA A 66 -12.70 -11.64 8.32
C ALA A 66 -11.33 -11.07 8.00
N VAL A 67 -10.36 -11.97 7.89
CA VAL A 67 -9.00 -11.64 7.48
C VAL A 67 -8.95 -11.67 5.96
N ALA A 68 -8.31 -10.67 5.36
CA ALA A 68 -8.08 -10.60 3.92
C ALA A 68 -6.59 -10.77 3.65
N THR A 69 -6.26 -11.56 2.63
CA THR A 69 -4.91 -11.67 2.09
C THR A 69 -4.84 -10.94 0.76
N GLY A 70 -3.95 -9.97 0.66
CA GLY A 70 -3.67 -9.21 -0.56
C GLY A 70 -2.23 -9.40 -1.02
N ARG A 71 -1.96 -8.96 -2.26
CA ARG A 71 -0.60 -8.88 -2.79
C ARG A 71 -0.02 -7.53 -2.38
N VAL A 72 1.20 -7.56 -1.87
CA VAL A 72 1.93 -6.33 -1.58
C VAL A 72 2.39 -5.73 -2.90
N VAL A 73 2.04 -4.47 -3.09
CA VAL A 73 2.39 -3.68 -4.26
C VAL A 73 3.04 -2.38 -3.81
N GLN A 74 3.77 -1.77 -4.73
CA GLN A 74 4.37 -0.47 -4.56
C GLN A 74 4.03 0.40 -5.74
N ASP A 75 3.76 1.67 -5.46
CA ASP A 75 3.60 2.67 -6.50
C ASP A 75 4.17 4.01 -6.06
N ASN A 76 4.37 4.89 -7.03
CA ASN A 76 4.80 6.25 -6.80
C ASN A 76 3.70 7.10 -6.17
N ALA A 77 3.98 7.64 -4.99
CA ALA A 77 3.11 8.60 -4.33
C ALA A 77 3.81 9.93 -4.13
N THR A 78 3.04 11.00 -4.31
CA THR A 78 3.43 12.37 -3.95
C THR A 78 2.89 12.68 -2.56
N ILE A 79 3.79 13.04 -1.64
CA ILE A 79 3.44 13.49 -0.30
C ILE A 79 3.86 14.96 -0.18
N PHE A 80 2.95 15.81 0.29
CA PHE A 80 3.24 17.24 0.47
C PHE A 80 3.82 17.49 1.86
N THR A 81 4.94 18.18 1.94
CA THR A 81 5.41 18.72 3.22
C THR A 81 4.69 20.02 3.53
N THR A 82 4.49 20.31 4.82
CA THR A 82 3.81 21.54 5.25
C THR A 82 4.70 22.40 6.15
N GLN A 83 4.61 23.73 6.01
CA GLN A 83 5.10 24.72 6.98
C GLN A 83 3.87 25.40 7.54
N ILE A 84 3.70 25.38 8.85
CA ILE A 84 2.63 26.15 9.49
C ILE A 84 1.26 25.80 8.88
N GLY A 85 1.04 24.51 8.58
CA GLY A 85 -0.18 23.99 7.96
C GLY A 85 -0.34 24.27 6.45
N LYS A 86 0.60 24.96 5.81
CA LYS A 86 0.57 25.24 4.37
C LYS A 86 1.50 24.30 3.58
N PRO A 87 1.03 23.66 2.51
CA PRO A 87 1.88 22.85 1.63
C PRO A 87 2.99 23.70 1.02
N ILE A 88 4.25 23.26 1.11
CA ILE A 88 5.42 24.04 0.63
C ILE A 88 6.21 23.31 -0.46
N SER A 89 6.21 21.97 -0.47
CA SER A 89 7.03 21.20 -1.41
C SER A 89 6.40 19.86 -1.74
N ILE A 90 6.46 19.54 -3.04
CA ILE A 90 6.22 18.22 -3.61
C ILE A 90 7.44 17.38 -3.23
N SER A 91 7.34 16.55 -2.18
CA SER A 91 8.39 15.56 -1.88
C SER A 91 8.69 14.77 -3.15
N PRO A 92 9.94 14.33 -3.38
CA PRO A 92 10.22 13.34 -4.41
C PRO A 92 9.22 12.19 -4.28
N SER A 93 8.79 11.69 -5.43
CA SER A 93 7.95 10.50 -5.51
C SER A 93 8.57 9.39 -4.67
N ARG A 94 7.85 8.92 -3.66
CA ARG A 94 8.29 7.78 -2.84
C ARG A 94 7.49 6.56 -3.21
N HIS A 95 8.13 5.39 -3.12
CA HIS A 95 7.41 4.13 -3.22
C HIS A 95 6.51 3.97 -1.99
N PHE A 96 5.21 4.15 -2.20
CA PHE A 96 4.19 3.86 -1.24
C PHE A 96 3.84 2.37 -1.33
N THR A 97 3.97 1.66 -0.20
CA THR A 97 3.74 0.21 -0.12
C THR A 97 2.36 -0.04 0.46
N PHE A 98 1.55 -0.84 -0.23
CA PHE A 98 0.18 -1.16 0.17
C PHE A 98 -0.20 -2.58 -0.29
N SER A 99 -1.34 -3.08 0.17
CA SER A 99 -1.82 -4.43 -0.13
C SER A 99 -3.25 -4.43 -0.67
#